data_AF-A0A2P6R985-F1
#
_entry.id   AF-A0A2P6R985-F1
#
_cell.length_a   1.000
_cell.length_b   1.000
_cell.length_c   1.000
_cell.angle_alpha   90.00
_cell.angle_beta   90.00
_cell.angle_gamma   90.00
#
_symmetry.space_group_name_H-M   'P 1'
#
loop_
_entity.id
_entity.type
_entity.pdbx_description
1 polymer ?
#
loop_
_entity_poly.entity_id
_entity_poly.type
_entity_poly.pdbx_seq_one_letter_code
_entity_poly.pdbx_strand_id
1 'polypeptide(L)'
;MLETDAMEVQRQVSAYDAVNTSLLGRIYEDVRLLLETQNVLHVSHIGRHGNMVAHLLARHACSLTENEFYFSVPDVLQAVIAADICAL
;
A
#
# COMPACT_ATOMS: atom_id res chain seq x y z
N MET A 1 13.90 4.54 0.33
CA MET A 1 13.95 3.11 0.71
C MET A 1 12.71 2.83 1.54
N LEU A 2 11.97 1.77 1.22
CA LEU A 2 10.79 1.34 1.98
C LEU A 2 11.10 0.02 2.69
N GLU A 3 10.56 -0.17 3.88
CA GLU A 3 10.75 -1.36 4.71
C GLU A 3 9.43 -2.08 4.96
N THR A 4 9.45 -3.41 5.00
CA THR A 4 8.28 -4.24 5.29
C THR A 4 8.69 -5.51 6.05
N ASP A 5 7.84 -6.01 6.94
CA ASP A 5 8.02 -7.33 7.56
C ASP A 5 7.23 -8.45 6.82
N ALA A 6 6.54 -8.10 5.74
CA ALA A 6 5.84 -9.05 4.89
C ALA A 6 6.74 -9.52 3.74
N MET A 7 7.37 -10.69 3.94
CA MET A 7 8.29 -11.27 2.96
C MET A 7 7.66 -11.49 1.58
N GLU A 8 6.39 -11.90 1.51
CA GLU A 8 5.70 -12.09 0.23
C GLU A 8 5.51 -10.76 -0.51
N VAL A 9 5.14 -9.70 0.20
CA VAL A 9 4.98 -8.36 -0.40
C VAL A 9 6.32 -7.87 -0.95
N GLN A 10 7.40 -8.00 -0.17
CA GLN A 10 8.73 -7.62 -0.63
C GLN A 10 9.11 -8.35 -1.92
N ARG A 11 8.86 -9.67 -1.99
CA ARG A 11 9.14 -10.48 -3.18
C ARG A 11 8.31 -10.05 -4.39
N GLN A 12 7.00 -9.92 -4.23
CA GLN A 12 6.06 -9.57 -5.31
C GLN A 12 6.29 -8.16 -5.87
N VAL A 13 6.68 -7.21 -5.01
CA VAL A 13 6.99 -5.85 -5.43
C VAL A 13 8.37 -5.77 -6.08
N SER A 14 9.33 -6.61 -5.68
CA SER A 14 10.68 -6.60 -6.26
C SER A 14 10.79 -7.42 -7.56
N ALA A 15 9.90 -8.39 -7.77
CA ALA A 15 9.92 -9.26 -8.94
C ALA A 15 9.00 -8.72 -10.04
N TYR A 16 9.60 -8.01 -11.00
CA TYR A 16 8.87 -7.38 -12.12
C TYR A 16 8.07 -8.36 -13.00
N ASP A 17 8.53 -9.61 -13.12
CA ASP A 17 7.93 -10.65 -13.98
C ASP A 17 7.24 -11.79 -13.21
N ALA A 18 7.05 -11.65 -11.90
CA ALA A 18 6.35 -12.68 -11.12
C ALA A 18 4.84 -12.66 -11.40
N VAL A 19 4.22 -13.85 -11.41
CA VAL A 19 2.77 -13.96 -11.45
C VAL A 19 2.20 -13.32 -10.17
N ASN A 20 1.38 -12.29 -10.34
CA ASN A 20 0.71 -11.62 -9.23
C ASN A 20 -0.15 -12.64 -8.46
N THR A 21 0.15 -12.80 -7.17
CA THR A 21 -0.53 -13.73 -6.24
C THR A 21 -1.69 -13.10 -5.47
N SER A 22 -1.96 -11.80 -5.66
CA SER A 22 -3.02 -11.08 -4.99
C SER A 22 -4.41 -11.52 -5.48
N LEU A 23 -5.26 -11.90 -4.53
CA LEU A 23 -6.68 -12.18 -4.79
C LEU A 23 -7.49 -10.90 -5.09
N LEU A 24 -6.92 -9.73 -4.79
CA LEU A 24 -7.55 -8.43 -4.97
C LEU A 24 -7.17 -7.76 -6.30
N GLY A 25 -6.59 -8.51 -7.24
CA GLY A 25 -6.20 -8.03 -8.57
C GLY A 25 -4.79 -7.44 -8.60
N ARG A 26 -4.60 -6.35 -9.35
CA ARG A 26 -3.28 -5.79 -9.76
C ARG A 26 -2.54 -4.96 -8.70
N ILE A 27 -2.81 -5.23 -7.41
CA ILE A 27 -2.28 -4.42 -6.30
C ILE A 27 -0.74 -4.32 -6.34
N TYR A 28 -0.02 -5.38 -6.68
CA TYR A 28 1.45 -5.33 -6.70
C TYR A 28 1.99 -4.47 -7.85
N GLU A 29 1.34 -4.46 -9.01
CA GLU A 29 1.67 -3.57 -10.12
C GLU A 29 1.40 -2.11 -9.75
N ASP A 30 0.25 -1.82 -9.14
CA ASP A 30 -0.12 -0.47 -8.72
C ASP A 30 0.85 0.06 -7.64
N VAL A 31 1.22 -0.79 -6.68
CA VAL A 31 2.23 -0.45 -5.66
C VAL A 31 3.58 -0.19 -6.32
N ARG A 32 4.02 -1.02 -7.27
CA ARG A 32 5.28 -0.80 -8.00
C ARG A 32 5.28 0.56 -8.71
N LEU A 33 4.22 0.87 -9.46
CA LEU A 33 4.09 2.14 -10.16
C LEU A 33 4.14 3.32 -9.18
N LEU A 34 3.43 3.22 -8.05
CA LEU A 34 3.47 4.26 -7.02
C LEU A 34 4.89 4.43 -6.46
N LEU A 35 5.60 3.35 -6.15
CA LEU A 35 6.97 3.41 -5.64
C LEU A 35 7.93 4.07 -6.65
N GLU A 36 7.78 3.78 -7.95
CA GLU A 36 8.54 4.42 -9.02
C GLU A 36 8.27 5.93 -9.06
N THR A 37 7.01 6.37 -9.00
CA THR A 37 6.68 7.81 -8.97
C THR A 37 7.24 8.54 -7.75
N GLN A 38 7.43 7.83 -6.63
CA GLN A 38 7.99 8.38 -5.39
C GLN A 38 9.52 8.24 -5.28
N ASN A 39 10.20 7.80 -6.36
CA ASN A 39 11.64 7.51 -6.37
C ASN A 39 12.07 6.51 -5.28
N VAL A 40 11.21 5.57 -4.91
CA VAL A 40 11.55 4.50 -3.97
C VAL A 40 12.25 3.38 -4.75
N LEU A 41 13.58 3.43 -4.72
CA LEU A 41 14.42 2.50 -5.49
C LEU A 41 14.49 1.07 -4.95
N HIS A 42 14.07 0.84 -3.69
CA HIS A 42 14.25 -0.45 -3.03
C HIS A 42 13.25 -0.67 -1.89
N VAL A 43 12.70 -1.89 -1.84
CA VAL A 43 11.88 -2.41 -0.75
C VAL A 43 12.65 -3.51 -0.02
N SER A 44 12.94 -3.27 1.27
CA SER A 44 13.70 -4.20 2.11
C SER A 44 12.79 -4.97 3.06
N HIS A 45 13.09 -6.25 3.27
CA HIS A 45 12.45 -7.04 4.30
C HIS A 45 13.17 -6.84 5.64
N ILE A 46 12.42 -6.44 6.67
CA ILE A 46 12.91 -6.29 8.04
C ILE A 46 12.20 -7.28 8.98
N GLY A 47 12.83 -7.62 10.11
CA GLY A 47 12.18 -8.44 11.12
C GLY A 47 10.97 -7.71 11.73
N ARG A 48 9.95 -8.47 12.15
CA ARG A 48 8.72 -7.94 12.76
C ARG A 48 8.95 -6.95 13.90
N HIS A 49 9.99 -7.16 14.70
CA HIS A 49 10.34 -6.24 15.79
C HIS A 49 10.78 -4.86 15.27
N GLY A 50 11.45 -4.80 14.11
CA GLY A 50 11.81 -3.56 13.44
C GLY A 50 10.61 -2.81 12.86
N ASN A 51 9.53 -3.53 12.51
CA ASN A 51 8.30 -2.94 11.96
C ASN A 51 7.21 -2.68 13.02
N MET A 52 7.58 -2.61 14.31
CA MET A 52 6.60 -2.57 15.41
C MET A 52 5.71 -1.33 15.37
N VAL A 53 6.24 -0.18 14.92
CA VAL A 53 5.45 1.05 14.82
C VAL A 53 4.30 0.88 13.82
N ALA A 54 4.59 0.36 12.62
CA ALA A 54 3.55 0.08 11.62
C ALA A 54 2.54 -0.95 12.14
N HIS A 55 3.01 -1.99 12.84
CA HIS A 55 2.13 -2.98 13.47
C HIS A 55 1.18 -2.35 14.50
N LEU A 56 1.67 -1.46 15.37
CA LEU A 56 0.86 -0.78 16.38
C LEU A 56 -0.17 0.16 15.75
N LEU A 57 0.21 0.90 14.70
CA LEU A 57 -0.71 1.76 13.96
C LEU A 57 -1.81 0.95 13.26
N ALA A 58 -1.45 -0.14 12.58
CA ALA A 58 -2.42 -1.03 11.95
C ALA A 58 -3.37 -1.64 13.00
N ARG A 59 -2.83 -2.09 14.14
CA ARG A 59 -3.64 -2.62 15.23
C ARG A 59 -4.58 -1.57 15.83
N HIS A 60 -4.11 -0.33 15.99
CA HIS A 60 -4.95 0.76 16.45
C HIS A 60 -6.08 1.03 15.47
N ALA A 61 -5.78 1.10 14.17
CA ALA A 61 -6.79 1.27 13.13
C ALA A 61 -7.87 0.17 13.18
N CYS A 62 -7.49 -1.10 13.39
CA CYS A 62 -8.45 -2.20 13.58
C CYS A 62 -9.29 -2.10 14.86
N SER A 63 -8.88 -1.29 15.84
CA SER A 63 -9.63 -1.05 17.08
C SER A 63 -10.59 0.14 17.00
N LEU A 64 -10.53 0.93 15.93
CA LEU A 64 -11.42 2.05 15.70
C LEU A 64 -12.83 1.53 15.39
N THR A 65 -13.85 2.33 15.70
CA THR A 65 -15.25 1.99 15.42
C THR A 65 -15.62 2.29 13.97
N GLU A 66 -16.68 1.65 13.46
CA GLU A 66 -17.17 1.76 12.06
C GLU A 66 -17.33 3.20 11.53
N ASN A 67 -17.53 4.19 12.41
CA ASN A 67 -17.64 5.61 12.04
C ASN A 67 -16.36 6.21 11.41
N GLU A 68 -15.22 5.55 11.54
CA GLU A 68 -13.94 6.00 10.95
C GLU A 68 -13.54 5.17 9.72
N PHE A 69 -14.44 4.29 9.24
CA PHE A 69 -14.24 3.50 8.03
C PHE A 69 -15.01 4.09 6.85
N TYR A 70 -14.38 4.05 5.69
CA TYR A 70 -14.99 4.44 4.44
C TYR A 70 -15.44 3.20 3.67
N PHE A 71 -16.75 2.95 3.66
CA PHE A 71 -17.38 1.88 2.87
C PHE A 71 -17.60 2.29 1.40
N SER A 72 -17.51 3.59 1.13
CA SER A 72 -17.49 4.21 -0.19
C SER A 72 -16.43 5.32 -0.19
N VAL A 73 -15.90 5.66 -1.37
CA VAL A 73 -14.96 6.77 -1.49
C VAL A 73 -15.66 8.06 -1.03
N PRO A 74 -15.14 8.75 0.01
CA PRO A 74 -15.69 10.02 0.49
C PRO A 74 -15.72 11.07 -0.62
N ASP A 75 -16.72 11.95 -0.59
CA ASP A 75 -16.91 12.98 -1.61
C ASP A 75 -15.66 13.86 -1.82
N VAL A 76 -14.93 14.15 -0.74
CA VAL A 76 -13.67 14.89 -0.79
C VAL A 76 -12.61 14.14 -1.59
N LEU A 77 -12.49 12.82 -1.39
CA LEU A 77 -11.55 12.00 -2.15
C LEU A 77 -12.04 11.80 -3.59
N GLN A 78 -13.35 11.69 -3.84
CA GLN A 78 -13.89 11.65 -5.20
C GLN A 78 -13.52 12.89 -6.01
N ALA A 79 -13.66 14.08 -5.43
CA ALA A 79 -13.31 15.33 -6.10
C ALA A 79 -11.81 15.42 -6.43
N VAL A 80 -10.95 14.97 -5.50
CA VAL A 80 -9.50 14.93 -5.71
C VAL A 80 -9.12 13.91 -6.78
N ILE A 81 -9.67 12.69 -6.73
CA ILE A 81 -9.42 11.64 -7.73
C ILE A 81 -9.87 12.10 -9.11
N ALA A 82 -11.06 12.72 -9.22
CA ALA A 82 -11.56 13.25 -10.48
C ALA A 82 -10.63 14.35 -11.04
N ALA A 83 -10.12 15.24 -10.19
CA ALA A 83 -9.17 16.27 -10.60
C ALA A 83 -7.84 15.68 -11.09
N ASP A 84 -7.35 14.63 -10.45
CA ASP A 84 -6.10 13.94 -10.82
C ASP A 84 -6.23 13.21 -12.17
N ILE A 85 -7.38 12.57 -12.41
CA ILE A 85 -7.70 11.94 -13.71
C ILE A 85 -7.80 12.97 -14.84
N CYS A 86 -8.34 14.15 -14.56
CA CYS A 86 -8.46 15.22 -15.56
C CYS A 86 -7.14 15.98 -15.81
N ALA A 87 -6.12 15.80 -14.97
CA ALA A 87 -4.81 16.42 -15.10
C ALA A 87 -3.78 15.57 -15.86
N LEU A 88 -4.12 14.31 -16.16
CA LEU A 88 -3.38 13.37 -17.02
C LEU A 88 -3.81 13.51 -18.49
#